data_AF-A0A535TX59-F1
#
_entry.id   AF-A0A535TX59-F1
#
_cell.length_a   1.000
_cell.length_b   1.000
_cell.length_c   1.000
_cell.angle_alpha   90.00
_cell.angle_beta   90.00
_cell.angle_gamma   90.00
#
_symmetry.space_group_name_H-M   'P 1'
#
loop_
_entity.id
_entity.type
_entity.pdbx_description
1 polymer ?
#
loop_
_entity_poly.entity_id
_entity_poly.type
_entity_poly.pdbx_seq_one_letter_code
_entity_poly.pdbx_strand_id
1 'polypeptide(L)'
;MDRIERRRKSRGQAMVEFALLASLLFLLVMGIFDFGRAISVYINIAEAAHEGARQLVLRSNYASTPPDSVIINATLAKIGGGGMVLREDPCLSNPTPCTSPSYSGMAPNTGYIWISPNRTPGNPQVTVRVTYLFAPMTAMISELTGTGFIMTAGSSMRAEY
;
A
#
# COMPACT_ATOMS: atom_id res chain seq x y z
N MET A 1 24.75 35.34 -47.47
CA MET A 1 24.46 35.35 -46.02
C MET A 1 23.30 34.41 -45.64
N ASP A 2 22.33 34.14 -46.54
CA ASP A 2 21.18 33.21 -46.34
C ASP A 2 21.43 31.76 -45.88
N ARG A 3 22.58 31.16 -46.19
CA ARG A 3 22.86 29.77 -45.78
C ARG A 3 23.13 29.63 -44.28
N ILE A 4 23.57 30.70 -43.62
CA ILE A 4 23.92 30.70 -42.19
C ILE A 4 22.66 30.86 -41.33
N GLU A 5 21.71 31.70 -41.75
CA GLU A 5 20.40 31.84 -41.09
C GLU A 5 19.56 30.57 -41.12
N ARG A 6 19.51 29.88 -42.28
CA ARG A 6 18.78 28.60 -42.41
C ARG A 6 19.32 27.51 -41.47
N ARG A 7 20.65 27.42 -41.31
CA ARG A 7 21.28 26.46 -40.37
C ARG A 7 21.05 26.81 -38.89
N ARG A 8 20.96 28.09 -38.54
CA ARG A 8 20.60 28.51 -37.17
C ARG A 8 19.13 28.21 -36.86
N LYS A 9 18.22 28.45 -37.82
CA LYS A 9 16.79 28.12 -37.71
C LYS A 9 16.55 26.62 -37.49
N SER A 10 17.24 25.75 -38.23
CA SER A 10 17.05 24.29 -38.10
C SER A 10 17.55 23.73 -36.76
N ARG A 11 18.63 24.29 -36.19
CA ARG A 11 19.14 23.88 -34.86
C ARG A 11 18.21 24.32 -33.73
N GLY A 12 17.63 25.53 -33.82
CA GLY A 12 16.64 26.01 -32.85
C GLY A 12 15.34 25.22 -32.88
N GLN A 13 14.86 24.87 -34.07
CA GLN A 13 13.66 24.05 -34.24
C GLN A 13 13.80 22.65 -33.62
N ALA A 14 14.95 21.98 -33.85
CA ALA A 14 15.21 20.66 -33.27
C ALA A 14 15.26 20.69 -31.73
N MET A 15 15.76 21.79 -31.13
CA MET A 15 15.75 21.95 -29.67
C MET A 15 14.34 22.07 -29.10
N VAL A 16 13.43 22.78 -29.80
CA VAL A 16 12.03 22.91 -29.37
C VAL A 16 11.28 21.59 -29.50
N GLU A 17 11.48 20.87 -30.61
CA GLU A 17 10.85 19.56 -30.83
C GLU A 17 11.29 18.54 -29.78
N PHE A 18 12.59 18.52 -29.45
CA PHE A 18 13.11 17.70 -28.36
C PHE A 18 12.54 18.10 -27.00
N ALA A 19 12.42 19.40 -26.69
CA ALA A 19 11.87 19.85 -25.41
C ALA A 19 10.41 19.40 -25.21
N LEU A 20 9.59 19.45 -26.27
CA LEU A 20 8.20 18.99 -26.21
C LEU A 20 8.10 17.48 -25.98
N LEU A 21 8.90 16.69 -26.71
CA LEU A 21 8.96 15.23 -26.53
C LEU A 21 9.53 14.83 -25.17
N ALA A 22 10.55 15.53 -24.70
CA ALA A 22 11.16 15.30 -23.40
C ALA A 22 10.14 15.56 -22.28
N SER A 23 9.39 16.67 -22.32
CA SER A 23 8.32 16.92 -21.34
C SER A 23 7.27 15.81 -21.31
N LEU A 24 6.84 15.33 -22.47
CA LEU A 24 5.89 14.20 -22.54
C LEU A 24 6.49 12.90 -21.97
N LEU A 25 7.76 12.63 -22.28
CA LEU A 25 8.47 11.46 -21.78
C LEU A 25 8.65 11.53 -20.25
N PHE A 26 8.96 12.70 -19.70
CA PHE A 26 9.06 12.90 -18.25
C PHE A 26 7.74 12.61 -17.53
N LEU A 27 6.61 13.07 -18.07
CA LEU A 27 5.29 12.76 -17.53
C LEU A 27 5.03 11.25 -17.54
N LEU A 28 5.38 10.57 -18.63
CA LEU A 28 5.19 9.13 -18.77
C LEU A 28 6.07 8.34 -17.78
N VAL A 29 7.35 8.70 -17.63
CA VAL A 29 8.26 8.05 -16.67
C VAL A 29 7.78 8.25 -15.23
N MET A 30 7.35 9.47 -14.89
CA MET A 30 6.77 9.78 -13.58
C MET A 30 5.51 8.95 -13.30
N GLY A 31 4.63 8.80 -14.29
CA GLY A 31 3.45 7.94 -14.18
C GLY A 31 3.79 6.47 -13.97
N ILE A 32 4.78 5.94 -14.71
CA ILE A 32 5.27 4.57 -14.53
C ILE A 32 5.86 4.37 -13.13
N PHE A 33 6.59 5.36 -12.60
CA PHE A 33 7.21 5.26 -11.29
C PHE A 33 6.17 5.12 -10.17
N ASP A 34 5.13 5.97 -10.16
CA ASP A 34 4.05 5.86 -9.18
C ASP A 34 3.28 4.54 -9.32
N PHE A 35 3.04 4.09 -10.56
CA PHE A 35 2.37 2.81 -10.82
C PHE A 35 3.20 1.61 -10.32
N GLY A 36 4.50 1.59 -10.62
CA GLY A 36 5.41 0.55 -10.13
C GLY A 36 5.48 0.52 -8.61
N ARG A 37 5.50 1.69 -7.96
CA ARG A 37 5.47 1.80 -6.50
C ARG A 37 4.16 1.28 -5.92
N ALA A 38 3.02 1.63 -6.53
CA ALA A 38 1.71 1.14 -6.09
C ALA A 38 1.62 -0.38 -6.15
N ILE A 39 2.07 -1.01 -7.25
CA ILE A 39 2.10 -2.47 -7.37
C ILE A 39 3.02 -3.10 -6.32
N SER A 40 4.22 -2.56 -6.13
CA SER A 40 5.14 -3.07 -5.12
C SER A 40 4.53 -3.04 -3.72
N VAL A 41 3.87 -1.93 -3.35
CA VAL A 41 3.13 -1.80 -2.09
C VAL A 41 2.03 -2.86 -2.00
N TYR A 42 1.23 -3.06 -3.07
CA TYR A 42 0.16 -4.06 -3.10
C TYR A 42 0.68 -5.47 -2.79
N ILE A 43 1.77 -5.87 -3.44
CA ILE A 43 2.38 -7.19 -3.26
C ILE A 43 2.85 -7.34 -1.81
N ASN A 44 3.55 -6.34 -1.28
CA ASN A 44 4.06 -6.37 0.09
C ASN A 44 2.92 -6.47 1.14
N ILE A 45 1.82 -5.72 0.98
CA ILE A 45 0.69 -5.83 1.92
C ILE A 45 -0.03 -7.18 1.81
N ALA A 46 -0.08 -7.78 0.62
CA ALA A 46 -0.68 -9.10 0.42
C ALA A 46 0.18 -10.21 1.06
N GLU A 47 1.49 -10.18 0.85
CA GLU A 47 2.42 -11.11 1.50
C GLU A 47 2.43 -10.95 3.02
N ALA A 48 2.38 -9.71 3.52
CA ALA A 48 2.29 -9.42 4.94
C ALA A 48 0.99 -9.97 5.55
N ALA A 49 -0.15 -9.77 4.88
CA ALA A 49 -1.43 -10.34 5.32
C ALA A 49 -1.38 -11.87 5.37
N HIS A 50 -0.73 -12.51 4.39
CA HIS A 50 -0.58 -13.97 4.34
C HIS A 50 0.29 -14.51 5.48
N GLU A 51 1.44 -13.89 5.76
CA GLU A 51 2.27 -14.29 6.91
C GLU A 51 1.55 -14.04 8.24
N GLY A 52 0.83 -12.91 8.35
CA GLY A 52 -0.03 -12.63 9.49
C GLY A 52 -1.06 -13.72 9.73
N ALA A 53 -1.77 -14.14 8.67
CA ALA A 53 -2.76 -15.21 8.74
C ALA A 53 -2.12 -16.55 9.16
N ARG A 54 -0.90 -16.83 8.67
CA ARG A 54 -0.14 -18.03 9.05
C ARG A 54 0.21 -18.05 10.53
N GLN A 55 0.60 -16.92 11.10
CA GLN A 55 0.85 -16.84 12.54
C GLN A 55 -0.45 -16.83 13.36
N LEU A 56 -1.50 -16.22 12.81
CA LEU A 56 -2.80 -16.13 13.47
C LEU A 56 -3.48 -17.50 13.57
N VAL A 57 -3.38 -18.35 12.55
CA VAL A 57 -4.00 -19.69 12.55
C VAL A 57 -3.36 -20.62 13.57
N LEU A 58 -2.05 -20.51 13.81
CA LEU A 58 -1.36 -21.23 14.90
C LEU A 58 -1.86 -20.81 16.29
N ARG A 59 -2.50 -19.64 16.38
CA ARG A 59 -3.03 -19.05 17.59
C ARG A 59 -4.57 -18.91 17.56
N SER A 60 -5.25 -19.62 16.65
CA SER A 60 -6.71 -19.57 16.50
C SER A 60 -7.44 -20.03 17.77
N ASN A 61 -6.83 -20.94 18.54
CA ASN A 61 -7.37 -21.48 19.78
C ASN A 61 -7.17 -20.57 21.02
N TYR A 62 -6.58 -19.38 20.87
CA TYR A 62 -6.39 -18.42 21.94
C TYR A 62 -7.36 -17.24 21.78
N ALA A 63 -7.82 -16.70 22.91
CA ALA A 63 -8.59 -15.47 22.93
C ALA A 63 -7.77 -14.32 22.32
N SER A 64 -8.44 -13.45 21.55
CA SER A 64 -7.79 -12.22 21.05
C SER A 64 -7.50 -11.30 22.23
N THR A 65 -6.26 -10.87 22.38
CA THR A 65 -5.85 -9.90 23.41
C THR A 65 -5.11 -8.75 22.74
N PRO A 66 -5.81 -7.65 22.40
CA PRO A 66 -5.19 -6.47 21.82
C PRO A 66 -4.18 -5.84 22.79
N PRO A 67 -2.97 -5.44 22.35
CA PRO A 67 -2.44 -5.64 21.01
C PRO A 67 -1.91 -7.06 20.79
N ASP A 68 -2.31 -7.70 19.68
CA ASP A 68 -1.83 -9.04 19.30
C ASP A 68 -0.42 -8.96 18.68
N SER A 69 0.56 -8.52 19.50
CA SER A 69 1.92 -8.12 19.10
C SER A 69 2.69 -9.18 18.32
N VAL A 70 2.44 -10.47 18.59
CA VAL A 70 3.07 -11.57 17.84
C VAL A 70 2.64 -11.57 16.37
N ILE A 71 1.34 -11.38 16.11
CA ILE A 71 0.80 -11.37 14.75
C ILE A 71 1.20 -10.07 14.05
N ILE A 72 1.16 -8.93 14.75
CA ILE A 72 1.57 -7.63 14.22
C ILE A 72 3.07 -7.62 13.87
N ASN A 73 3.94 -8.15 14.73
CA ASN A 73 5.37 -8.19 14.43
C ASN A 73 5.66 -9.12 13.25
N ALA A 74 4.91 -10.21 13.10
CA ALA A 74 5.05 -11.12 11.97
C ALA A 74 4.56 -10.52 10.64
N THR A 75 3.45 -9.78 10.64
CA THR A 75 3.00 -9.03 9.45
C THR A 75 4.01 -7.95 9.09
N LEU A 76 4.51 -7.20 10.07
CA LEU A 76 5.50 -6.15 9.88
C LEU A 76 6.85 -6.67 9.36
N ALA A 77 7.28 -7.86 9.77
CA ALA A 77 8.54 -8.46 9.32
C ALA A 77 8.57 -8.69 7.80
N LYS A 78 7.41 -8.87 7.15
CA LYS A 78 7.31 -9.03 5.68
C LYS A 78 7.34 -7.71 4.91
N ILE A 79 7.13 -6.59 5.58
CA ILE A 79 7.03 -5.27 4.93
C ILE A 79 8.41 -4.64 4.68
N GLY A 80 9.46 -5.23 5.27
CA GLY A 80 10.81 -5.25 4.71
C GLY A 80 11.33 -3.93 4.12
N GLY A 81 11.46 -2.88 4.94
CA GLY A 81 12.27 -1.70 4.61
C GLY A 81 11.71 -0.71 3.57
N GLY A 82 10.54 -0.95 2.99
CA GLY A 82 9.94 -0.10 1.94
C GLY A 82 9.33 1.23 2.41
N GLY A 83 9.60 1.67 3.64
CA GLY A 83 9.05 2.92 4.21
C GLY A 83 7.56 2.89 4.56
N MET A 84 6.89 1.74 4.39
CA MET A 84 5.50 1.55 4.79
C MET A 84 5.40 1.47 6.32
N VAL A 85 4.49 2.25 6.90
CA VAL A 85 4.21 2.21 8.34
C VAL A 85 2.85 1.57 8.56
N LEU A 86 2.83 0.33 9.03
CA LEU A 86 1.60 -0.29 9.51
C LEU A 86 1.51 -0.24 11.03
N ARG A 87 0.28 -0.16 11.51
CA ARG A 87 -0.06 -0.27 12.94
C ARG A 87 -1.23 -1.23 13.10
N GLU A 88 -1.45 -1.72 14.30
CA GLU A 88 -2.70 -2.43 14.58
C GLU A 88 -3.88 -1.47 14.37
N ASP A 89 -4.97 -2.02 13.85
CA ASP A 89 -6.21 -1.28 13.67
C ASP A 89 -6.76 -0.82 15.04
N PRO A 90 -6.95 0.51 15.25
CA PRO A 90 -7.44 1.05 16.53
C PRO A 90 -8.75 0.42 17.01
N CYS A 91 -9.59 -0.07 16.09
CA CYS A 91 -10.85 -0.70 16.44
C CYS A 91 -10.68 -1.95 17.32
N LEU A 92 -9.52 -2.62 17.27
CA LEU A 92 -9.26 -3.80 18.11
C LEU A 92 -9.10 -3.43 19.58
N SER A 93 -8.63 -2.22 19.87
CA SER A 93 -8.38 -1.76 21.24
C SER A 93 -9.63 -1.23 21.96
N ASN A 94 -10.76 -1.08 21.26
CA ASN A 94 -11.98 -0.46 21.78
C ASN A 94 -13.12 -1.51 21.89
N PRO A 95 -14.02 -1.44 22.89
CA PRO A 95 -15.08 -2.46 23.12
C PRO A 95 -16.22 -2.44 22.08
N THR A 96 -16.11 -1.65 21.01
CA THR A 96 -17.02 -1.71 19.87
C THR A 96 -16.70 -2.93 19.00
N PRO A 97 -17.70 -3.66 18.46
CA PRO A 97 -17.43 -4.85 17.66
C PRO A 97 -16.64 -4.46 16.40
N CYS A 98 -15.36 -4.82 16.35
CA CYS A 98 -14.52 -4.53 15.18
C CYS A 98 -14.77 -5.52 14.03
N THR A 99 -15.95 -5.48 13.42
CA THR A 99 -16.36 -6.41 12.37
C THR A 99 -15.72 -6.13 11.00
N SER A 100 -15.05 -5.00 10.82
CA SER A 100 -14.47 -4.56 9.55
C SER A 100 -13.19 -3.75 9.78
N PRO A 101 -12.23 -3.79 8.84
CA PRO A 101 -11.03 -2.96 8.90
C PRO A 101 -11.40 -1.46 8.83
N SER A 102 -10.70 -0.66 9.62
CA SER A 102 -10.82 0.79 9.67
C SER A 102 -10.09 1.44 8.50
N TYR A 103 -10.73 2.46 7.94
CA TYR A 103 -10.20 3.24 6.81
C TYR A 103 -9.94 4.71 7.16
N SER A 104 -10.52 5.20 8.26
CA SER A 104 -10.46 6.59 8.69
C SER A 104 -9.25 6.87 9.57
N GLY A 105 -8.68 8.08 9.47
CA GLY A 105 -7.61 8.55 10.38
C GLY A 105 -6.20 8.11 10.01
N MET A 106 -6.03 7.44 8.86
CA MET A 106 -4.72 7.07 8.33
C MET A 106 -3.97 8.30 7.79
N ALA A 107 -2.70 8.43 8.13
CA ALA A 107 -1.81 9.40 7.48
C ALA A 107 -1.38 8.88 6.09
N PRO A 108 -0.96 9.77 5.17
CA PRO A 108 -0.40 9.36 3.88
C PRO A 108 0.74 8.35 4.03
N ASN A 109 0.75 7.30 3.21
CA ASN A 109 1.74 6.21 3.24
C ASN A 109 1.77 5.43 4.57
N THR A 110 0.62 5.31 5.24
CA THR A 110 0.46 4.48 6.44
C THR A 110 -0.69 3.50 6.28
N GLY A 111 -0.77 2.50 7.16
CA GLY A 111 -1.77 1.44 7.09
C GLY A 111 -2.16 0.83 8.43
N TYR A 112 -3.27 0.10 8.43
CA TYR A 112 -3.75 -0.67 9.56
C TYR A 112 -3.75 -2.17 9.25
N ILE A 113 -3.42 -2.94 10.29
CA ILE A 113 -3.50 -4.39 10.32
C ILE A 113 -4.74 -4.72 11.13
N TRP A 114 -5.75 -5.22 10.44
CA TRP A 114 -6.95 -5.76 11.05
C TRP A 114 -6.83 -7.27 11.11
N ILE A 115 -7.22 -7.85 12.24
CA ILE A 115 -7.34 -9.30 12.40
C ILE A 115 -8.74 -9.61 12.89
N SER A 116 -9.24 -10.80 12.56
CA SER A 116 -10.57 -11.24 12.99
C SER A 116 -10.71 -11.13 14.52
N PRO A 117 -11.62 -10.29 15.04
CA PRO A 117 -11.83 -10.14 16.48
C PRO A 117 -12.57 -11.36 17.05
N ASN A 118 -12.69 -11.42 18.38
CA ASN A 118 -13.50 -12.41 19.08
C ASN A 118 -13.14 -13.86 18.73
N ARG A 119 -11.85 -14.13 18.52
CA ARG A 119 -11.36 -15.51 18.43
C ARG A 119 -11.65 -16.21 19.75
N THR A 120 -12.39 -17.29 19.70
CA THR A 120 -12.63 -18.20 20.82
C THR A 120 -12.03 -19.57 20.50
N PRO A 121 -11.62 -20.35 21.51
CA PRO A 121 -11.22 -21.74 21.29
C PRO A 121 -12.27 -22.49 20.46
N GLY A 122 -11.86 -23.17 19.39
CA GLY A 122 -12.76 -23.86 18.47
C GLY A 122 -13.30 -23.05 17.28
N ASN A 123 -12.89 -21.78 17.09
CA ASN A 123 -13.14 -21.08 15.82
C ASN A 123 -12.04 -21.45 14.79
N PRO A 124 -12.35 -22.23 13.75
CA PRO A 124 -11.32 -22.73 12.86
C PRO A 124 -10.84 -21.66 11.89
N GLN A 125 -11.64 -20.64 11.58
CA GLN A 125 -11.32 -19.67 10.52
C GLN A 125 -10.87 -18.33 11.12
N VAL A 126 -9.67 -17.91 10.72
CA VAL A 126 -9.09 -16.62 11.09
C VAL A 126 -8.76 -15.81 9.84
N THR A 127 -8.89 -14.49 9.94
CA THR A 127 -8.66 -13.59 8.80
C THR A 127 -7.76 -12.45 9.22
N VAL A 128 -6.79 -12.10 8.38
CA VAL A 128 -5.96 -10.91 8.49
C VAL A 128 -6.20 -10.04 7.27
N ARG A 129 -6.40 -8.75 7.48
CA ARG A 129 -6.55 -7.75 6.43
C ARG A 129 -5.58 -6.60 6.70
N VAL A 130 -4.84 -6.22 5.68
CA VAL A 130 -3.95 -5.07 5.71
C VAL A 130 -4.55 -4.01 4.80
N THR A 131 -4.80 -2.84 5.38
CA THR A 131 -5.32 -1.67 4.68
C THR A 131 -4.22 -0.61 4.68
N TYR A 132 -3.95 0.00 3.53
CA TYR A 132 -2.87 0.97 3.35
C TYR A 132 -3.35 2.16 2.54
N LEU A 133 -3.05 3.37 3.00
CA LEU A 133 -3.34 4.61 2.29
C LEU A 133 -2.10 4.98 1.45
N PHE A 134 -2.17 4.69 0.15
CA PHE A 134 -1.11 5.05 -0.79
C PHE A 134 -1.28 6.49 -1.26
N ALA A 135 -0.25 7.31 -1.08
CA ALA A 135 -0.23 8.68 -1.58
C ALA A 135 0.75 8.80 -2.76
N PRO A 136 0.30 9.12 -3.99
CA PRO A 136 1.18 9.30 -5.14
C PRO A 136 2.24 10.37 -4.88
N MET A 137 3.43 10.22 -5.46
CA MET A 137 4.48 11.23 -5.37
C MET A 137 4.29 12.35 -6.41
N THR A 138 3.65 12.04 -7.53
CA THR A 138 3.42 13.01 -8.60
C THR A 138 2.14 13.80 -8.37
N ALA A 139 2.25 15.13 -8.48
CA ALA A 139 1.12 16.05 -8.30
C ALA A 139 -0.04 15.74 -9.27
N MET A 140 0.28 15.39 -10.52
CA MET A 140 -0.70 15.04 -11.55
C MET A 140 -1.63 13.89 -11.13
N ILE A 141 -1.08 12.83 -10.53
CA ILE A 141 -1.89 11.70 -10.07
C ILE A 141 -2.66 12.09 -8.82
N SER A 142 -2.07 12.89 -7.91
CA SER A 142 -2.76 13.36 -6.71
C SER A 142 -3.95 14.27 -7.00
N GLU A 143 -3.94 15.03 -8.10
CA GLU A 143 -5.09 15.82 -8.55
C GLU A 143 -6.22 14.93 -9.09
N LEU A 144 -5.88 13.79 -9.69
CA LEU A 144 -6.85 12.85 -10.25
C LEU A 144 -7.44 11.90 -9.18
N THR A 145 -6.60 11.38 -8.28
CA THR A 145 -6.99 10.36 -7.28
C THR A 145 -7.30 10.95 -5.90
N GLY A 146 -7.07 12.25 -5.70
CA GLY A 146 -6.97 12.87 -4.38
C GLY A 146 -5.60 12.63 -3.73
N THR A 147 -5.45 13.06 -2.47
CA THR A 147 -4.20 12.97 -1.69
C THR A 147 -3.70 11.53 -1.47
N GLY A 148 -4.51 10.53 -1.82
CA GLY A 148 -4.17 9.13 -1.84
C GLY A 148 -5.39 8.24 -2.06
N PHE A 149 -5.14 6.96 -2.29
CA PHE A 149 -6.19 5.95 -2.41
C PHE A 149 -5.89 4.76 -1.50
N ILE A 150 -6.95 4.09 -1.08
CA ILE A 150 -6.86 2.98 -0.13
C ILE A 150 -6.69 1.67 -0.88
N MET A 151 -5.70 0.89 -0.46
CA MET A 151 -5.43 -0.45 -0.93
C MET A 151 -5.66 -1.42 0.22
N THR A 152 -6.39 -2.50 -0.03
CA THR A 152 -6.63 -3.53 0.98
C THR A 152 -6.29 -4.89 0.41
N ALA A 153 -5.48 -5.65 1.15
CA ALA A 153 -5.22 -7.05 0.89
C ALA A 153 -5.61 -7.86 2.13
N GLY A 154 -6.04 -9.10 1.95
CA GLY A 154 -6.41 -9.95 3.07
C GLY A 154 -6.18 -11.41 2.78
N SER A 155 -5.95 -12.18 3.84
CA SER A 155 -5.79 -13.62 3.80
C SER A 155 -6.61 -14.24 4.92
N SER A 156 -7.35 -15.30 4.59
CA SER A 156 -8.06 -16.10 5.56
C SER A 156 -7.49 -17.52 5.57
N MET A 157 -7.28 -18.06 6.76
CA MET A 157 -6.78 -19.43 6.94
C MET A 157 -7.69 -20.17 7.91
N ARG A 158 -7.76 -21.50 7.74
CA ARG A 158 -8.56 -22.37 8.58
C ARG A 158 -7.67 -23.43 9.25
N ALA A 159 -7.79 -23.59 10.56
CA ALA A 159 -7.20 -24.70 11.30
C ALA A 159 -8.07 -25.95 11.09
N GLU A 160 -7.45 -27.07 10.73
CA GLU A 160 -8.16 -28.34 10.49
C GLU A 160 -8.30 -29.22 11.75
N TYR A 161 -7.83 -28.76 12.92
CA TYR A 161 -7.78 -29.53 14.16
C TYR A 161 -8.30 -28.73 15.36
#